data_AF-A0A564VYF6-F1
#
_entry.id   AF-A0A564VYF6-F1
#
_cell.length_a   1.000
_cell.length_b   1.000
_cell.length_c   1.000
_cell.angle_alpha   90.00
_cell.angle_beta   90.00
_cell.angle_gamma   90.00
#
_symmetry.space_group_name_H-M   'P 1'
#
loop_
_entity.id
_entity.type
_entity.pdbx_description
1 polymer ?
#
loop_
_entity_poly.entity_id
_entity_poly.type
_entity_poly.pdbx_seq_one_letter_code
_entity_poly.pdbx_strand_id
1 'polypeptide(L)'
;MGEWKPKHRMADDSDAREELDRHVRDIDWTDKAVEFGSRERMLVAAWMQQTDLVAGEMRRLYPVEEQRDTMTRWVTIRVFEKITGTPVESKSTQWNWNGLWDPTEPTSFCGWVRRISLPLAQWNAKRVLRSGTASTSMFEDEDGHNPAFDDASSTSVAGGTVTAAPFERNPALRVPRPVGRIRERMMRAVTDGACEDAIRIARETGLWHHTLDTLDTDTACTLMLAPIPQDMAPLLEHDPHPWAGMDEAVRLYWPTQTSRRRVWQPDLKRAVQRVAAANRITEFDVITELGTMAARLISD
;
A
#
# COMPACT_ATOMS: atom_id res chain seq x y z
N MET A 1 -32.84 32.25 1.99
CA MET A 1 -32.32 31.63 0.76
C MET A 1 -32.15 30.16 1.04
N GLY A 2 -32.79 29.28 0.28
CA GLY A 2 -32.60 27.84 0.46
C GLY A 2 -31.15 27.47 0.18
N GLU A 3 -30.58 26.59 1.01
CA GLU A 3 -29.24 26.06 0.79
C GLU A 3 -29.25 25.27 -0.52
N TRP A 4 -28.49 25.73 -1.53
CA TRP A 4 -28.39 25.03 -2.81
C TRP A 4 -27.80 23.63 -2.60
N LYS A 5 -28.31 22.64 -3.35
CA LYS A 5 -27.87 21.25 -3.29
C LYS A 5 -27.68 20.68 -4.70
N PRO A 6 -26.66 19.85 -4.92
CA PRO A 6 -26.44 19.21 -6.21
C PRO A 6 -27.55 18.20 -6.53
N LYS A 7 -27.76 17.93 -7.82
CA LYS A 7 -28.62 16.82 -8.26
C LYS A 7 -28.00 15.49 -7.82
N HIS A 8 -28.84 14.51 -7.49
CA HIS A 8 -28.35 13.20 -7.08
C HIS A 8 -27.74 12.39 -8.24
N ARG A 9 -28.41 12.32 -9.40
CA ARG A 9 -27.92 11.59 -10.58
C ARG A 9 -27.12 12.51 -11.51
N MET A 10 -25.80 12.33 -11.54
CA MET A 10 -24.85 13.17 -12.27
C MET A 10 -23.80 12.36 -13.05
N ALA A 11 -23.66 11.06 -12.80
CA ALA A 11 -22.67 10.21 -13.46
C ALA A 11 -22.72 10.26 -15.00
N ASP A 12 -23.94 10.41 -15.54
CA ASP A 12 -24.23 10.43 -16.98
C ASP A 12 -24.85 11.77 -17.44
N ASP A 13 -24.97 12.79 -16.56
CA ASP A 13 -25.54 14.10 -16.87
C ASP A 13 -24.41 15.16 -16.93
N SER A 14 -24.08 15.66 -18.12
CA SER A 14 -23.03 16.68 -18.32
C SER A 14 -23.40 18.00 -17.67
N ASP A 15 -24.63 18.45 -17.84
CA ASP A 15 -25.07 19.79 -17.46
C ASP A 15 -25.14 19.91 -15.94
N ALA A 16 -25.61 18.85 -15.27
CA ALA A 16 -25.55 18.76 -13.82
C ALA A 16 -24.11 18.85 -13.31
N ARG A 17 -23.16 18.13 -13.94
CA ARG A 17 -21.74 18.18 -13.53
C ARG A 17 -21.14 19.56 -13.72
N GLU A 18 -21.44 20.22 -14.85
CA GLU A 18 -21.00 21.59 -15.09
C GLU A 18 -21.59 22.58 -14.07
N GLU A 19 -22.82 22.36 -13.62
CA GLU A 19 -23.44 23.13 -12.54
C GLU A 19 -22.66 22.96 -11.22
N LEU A 20 -22.39 21.73 -10.78
CA LEU A 20 -21.59 21.50 -9.56
C LEU A 20 -20.17 22.05 -9.69
N ASP A 21 -19.49 21.86 -10.83
CA ASP A 21 -18.17 22.46 -11.07
C ASP A 21 -18.22 23.99 -11.01
N ARG A 22 -19.32 24.61 -11.45
CA ARG A 22 -19.52 26.07 -11.32
C ARG A 22 -19.65 26.47 -9.86
N HIS A 23 -20.51 25.79 -9.10
CA HIS A 23 -20.67 26.07 -7.66
C HIS A 23 -19.38 25.88 -6.85
N VAL A 24 -18.54 24.90 -7.22
CA VAL A 24 -17.23 24.71 -6.61
C VAL A 24 -16.26 25.83 -6.99
N ARG A 25 -16.28 26.29 -8.25
CA ARG A 25 -15.45 27.41 -8.72
C ARG A 25 -15.88 28.76 -8.16
N ASP A 26 -17.15 28.93 -7.84
CA ASP A 26 -17.71 30.17 -7.29
C ASP A 26 -17.41 30.35 -5.78
N ILE A 27 -16.80 29.34 -5.12
CA ILE A 27 -16.27 29.48 -3.77
C ILE A 27 -15.04 30.42 -3.80
N ASP A 28 -15.00 31.35 -2.84
CA ASP A 28 -13.83 32.21 -2.64
C ASP A 28 -12.68 31.41 -1.96
N TRP A 29 -11.84 30.79 -2.78
CA TRP A 29 -10.71 29.96 -2.37
C TRP A 29 -9.53 30.79 -1.86
N THR A 30 -9.75 31.51 -0.76
CA THR A 30 -8.68 32.15 0.03
C THR A 30 -7.72 31.11 0.62
N ASP A 31 -6.52 31.53 1.05
CA ASP A 31 -5.54 30.63 1.68
C ASP A 31 -6.17 29.77 2.80
N LYS A 32 -7.06 30.36 3.61
CA LYS A 32 -7.79 29.67 4.68
C LYS A 32 -8.83 28.67 4.16
N ALA A 33 -9.52 28.98 3.06
CA ALA A 33 -10.47 28.07 2.43
C ALA A 33 -9.75 26.86 1.80
N VAL A 34 -8.50 27.03 1.35
CA VAL A 34 -7.67 25.96 0.78
C VAL A 34 -7.08 25.03 1.84
N GLU A 35 -6.97 25.45 3.10
CA GLU A 35 -6.46 24.61 4.20
C GLU A 35 -7.23 23.30 4.36
N PHE A 36 -6.52 22.25 4.78
CA PHE A 36 -7.16 20.96 5.06
C PHE A 36 -8.13 21.05 6.24
N GLY A 37 -9.30 20.42 6.10
CA GLY A 37 -10.39 20.48 7.06
C GLY A 37 -11.14 21.82 7.08
N SER A 38 -10.85 22.73 6.14
CA SER A 38 -11.61 23.99 6.02
C SER A 38 -13.09 23.73 5.80
N ARG A 39 -13.92 24.71 6.18
CA ARG A 39 -15.38 24.64 6.01
C ARG A 39 -15.74 24.45 4.53
N GLU A 40 -15.01 25.10 3.64
CA GLU A 40 -15.21 25.08 2.20
C GLU A 40 -14.89 23.70 1.61
N ARG A 41 -13.77 23.08 2.02
CA ARG A 41 -13.46 21.70 1.61
C ARG A 41 -14.49 20.70 2.15
N MET A 42 -14.94 20.88 3.40
CA MET A 42 -15.99 20.04 4.00
C MET A 42 -17.32 20.17 3.25
N LEU A 43 -17.67 21.39 2.83
CA LEU A 43 -18.87 21.66 2.02
C LEU A 43 -18.79 20.94 0.67
N VAL A 44 -17.67 21.06 -0.04
CA VAL A 44 -17.47 20.40 -1.33
C VAL A 44 -17.51 18.87 -1.20
N ALA A 45 -16.92 18.32 -0.12
CA ALA A 45 -16.98 16.89 0.16
C ALA A 45 -18.42 16.42 0.46
N ALA A 46 -19.20 17.23 1.19
CA ALA A 46 -20.61 16.97 1.46
C ALA A 46 -21.48 17.07 0.19
N TRP A 47 -21.17 17.97 -0.73
CA TRP A 47 -21.82 18.00 -2.05
C TRP A 47 -21.53 16.74 -2.83
N MET A 48 -20.27 16.29 -2.91
CA MET A 48 -19.91 15.04 -3.58
C MET A 48 -20.68 13.84 -3.04
N GLN A 49 -20.81 13.70 -1.71
CA GLN A 49 -21.55 12.61 -1.07
C GLN A 49 -23.05 12.59 -1.40
N GLN A 50 -23.64 13.72 -1.80
CA GLN A 50 -25.05 13.81 -2.22
C GLN A 50 -25.27 13.35 -3.67
N THR A 51 -24.21 13.16 -4.44
CA THR A 51 -24.24 12.77 -5.86
C THR A 51 -23.95 11.28 -6.04
N ASP A 52 -24.27 10.75 -7.22
CA ASP A 52 -23.89 9.41 -7.66
C ASP A 52 -22.56 9.39 -8.45
N LEU A 53 -21.70 10.41 -8.35
CA LEU A 53 -20.44 10.47 -9.11
C LEU A 53 -19.55 9.24 -8.86
N VAL A 54 -19.41 8.83 -7.60
CA VAL A 54 -18.63 7.63 -7.23
C VAL A 54 -19.42 6.36 -7.58
N ALA A 55 -20.70 6.30 -7.21
CA ALA A 55 -21.57 5.15 -7.47
C ALA A 55 -21.69 4.83 -8.97
N GLY A 56 -21.73 5.85 -9.82
CA GLY A 56 -21.75 5.74 -11.27
C GLY A 56 -20.49 5.09 -11.83
N GLU A 57 -19.31 5.44 -11.31
CA GLU A 57 -18.08 4.73 -11.68
C GLU A 57 -18.08 3.29 -11.18
N MET A 58 -18.62 3.03 -9.97
CA MET A 58 -18.69 1.66 -9.44
C MET A 58 -19.67 0.79 -10.24
N ARG A 59 -20.79 1.35 -10.73
CA ARG A 59 -21.73 0.67 -11.65
C ARG A 59 -21.04 0.20 -12.93
N ARG A 60 -20.05 0.94 -13.43
CA ARG A 60 -19.29 0.56 -14.64
C ARG A 60 -18.24 -0.53 -14.36
N LEU A 61 -17.70 -0.59 -13.15
CA LEU A 61 -16.63 -1.51 -12.78
C LEU A 61 -17.12 -2.84 -12.18
N TYR A 62 -18.21 -2.83 -11.41
CA TYR A 62 -18.68 -3.99 -10.66
C TYR A 62 -20.10 -4.38 -11.10
N PRO A 63 -20.27 -5.52 -11.79
CA PRO A 63 -21.58 -5.98 -12.24
C PRO A 63 -22.44 -6.55 -11.11
N VAL A 64 -21.81 -7.01 -10.02
CA VAL A 64 -22.50 -7.54 -8.83
C VAL A 64 -22.89 -6.38 -7.91
N GLU A 65 -24.17 -6.27 -7.59
CA GLU A 65 -24.74 -5.18 -6.79
C GLU A 65 -24.10 -5.06 -5.41
N GLU A 66 -23.93 -6.16 -4.69
CA GLU A 66 -23.31 -6.17 -3.36
C GLU A 66 -21.84 -5.70 -3.38
N GLN A 67 -21.08 -6.12 -4.39
CA GLN A 67 -19.70 -5.68 -4.57
C GLN A 67 -19.65 -4.20 -4.91
N ARG A 68 -20.56 -3.74 -5.77
CA ARG A 68 -20.70 -2.34 -6.15
C ARG A 68 -21.02 -1.49 -4.93
N ASP A 69 -21.92 -1.90 -4.07
CA ASP A 69 -22.34 -1.12 -2.89
C ASP A 69 -21.21 -1.04 -1.87
N THR A 70 -20.54 -2.17 -1.63
CA THR A 70 -19.35 -2.25 -0.77
C THR A 70 -18.24 -1.33 -1.26
N MET A 71 -17.91 -1.39 -2.57
CA MET A 71 -16.88 -0.54 -3.16
C MET A 71 -17.32 0.93 -3.22
N THR A 72 -18.59 1.22 -3.46
CA THR A 72 -19.12 2.60 -3.47
C THR A 72 -18.92 3.24 -2.11
N ARG A 73 -19.30 2.55 -1.03
CA ARG A 73 -19.11 3.05 0.34
C ARG A 73 -17.63 3.29 0.63
N TRP A 74 -16.78 2.30 0.35
CA TRP A 74 -15.36 2.39 0.62
C TRP A 74 -14.67 3.51 -0.17
N VAL A 75 -14.91 3.59 -1.49
CA VAL A 75 -14.30 4.62 -2.35
C VAL A 75 -14.81 6.01 -1.97
N THR A 76 -16.10 6.17 -1.66
CA THR A 76 -16.67 7.47 -1.26
C THR A 76 -15.95 8.05 -0.04
N ILE A 77 -15.64 7.23 0.96
CA ILE A 77 -14.88 7.65 2.15
C ILE A 77 -13.46 8.07 1.76
N ARG A 78 -12.79 7.34 0.87
CA ARG A 78 -11.44 7.71 0.40
C ARG A 78 -11.42 9.00 -0.42
N VAL A 79 -12.42 9.22 -1.25
CA VAL A 79 -12.54 10.46 -2.02
C VAL A 79 -12.87 11.63 -1.09
N PHE A 80 -13.75 11.44 -0.11
CA PHE A 80 -14.05 12.44 0.93
C PHE A 80 -12.78 12.88 1.67
N GLU A 81 -11.98 11.93 2.13
CA GLU A 81 -10.68 12.18 2.77
C GLU A 81 -9.73 12.98 1.86
N LYS A 82 -9.70 12.64 0.57
CA LYS A 82 -8.85 13.33 -0.42
C LYS A 82 -9.29 14.76 -0.75
N ILE A 83 -10.59 15.06 -0.62
CA ILE A 83 -11.13 16.40 -0.80
C ILE A 83 -10.84 17.25 0.45
N THR A 84 -11.15 16.70 1.62
CA THR A 84 -11.04 17.41 2.90
C THR A 84 -9.61 17.60 3.36
N GLY A 85 -8.70 16.68 3.01
CA GLY A 85 -7.36 16.67 3.59
C GLY A 85 -7.32 16.12 5.02
N THR A 86 -8.43 15.53 5.50
CA THR A 86 -8.58 15.06 6.88
C THR A 86 -8.86 13.56 6.94
N PRO A 87 -8.09 12.77 7.73
CA PRO A 87 -8.34 11.34 7.88
C PRO A 87 -9.67 11.08 8.61
N VAL A 88 -10.45 10.14 8.09
CA VAL A 88 -11.70 9.63 8.70
C VAL A 88 -11.53 8.16 9.09
N GLU A 89 -11.14 7.32 8.13
CA GLU A 89 -10.85 5.90 8.31
C GLU A 89 -9.42 5.53 7.92
N SER A 90 -8.74 6.34 7.11
CA SER A 90 -7.34 6.07 6.75
C SER A 90 -6.39 6.72 7.73
N LYS A 91 -5.22 6.11 7.87
CA LYS A 91 -4.09 6.75 8.54
C LYS A 91 -3.51 7.81 7.58
N SER A 92 -3.56 9.09 7.95
CA SER A 92 -3.04 10.20 7.12
C SER A 92 -1.54 10.07 6.79
N THR A 93 -0.78 9.37 7.64
CA THR A 93 0.63 8.98 7.39
C THR A 93 0.80 8.07 6.17
N GLN A 94 -0.30 7.56 5.62
CA GLN A 94 -0.34 6.68 4.45
C GLN A 94 -0.78 7.39 3.17
N TRP A 95 -1.05 8.69 3.25
CA TRP A 95 -1.55 9.45 2.13
C TRP A 95 -0.44 9.84 1.18
N ASN A 96 -0.74 9.74 -0.11
CA ASN A 96 -0.03 10.52 -1.10
C ASN A 96 -0.62 11.93 -1.10
N TRP A 97 0.05 12.86 -0.43
CA TRP A 97 -0.38 14.27 -0.33
C TRP A 97 -0.47 14.97 -1.70
N ASN A 98 0.35 14.54 -2.68
CA ASN A 98 0.29 15.02 -4.06
C ASN A 98 -0.93 14.47 -4.85
N GLY A 99 -1.71 13.57 -4.24
CA GLY A 99 -2.92 13.00 -4.81
C GLY A 99 -4.19 13.44 -4.09
N LEU A 100 -4.12 14.52 -3.32
CA LEU A 100 -5.28 15.21 -2.77
C LEU A 100 -5.87 16.15 -3.82
N TRP A 101 -7.10 16.58 -3.59
CA TRP A 101 -7.73 17.57 -4.44
C TRP A 101 -7.17 18.96 -4.10
N ASP A 102 -6.73 19.68 -5.13
CA ASP A 102 -6.34 21.07 -5.03
C ASP A 102 -7.43 21.95 -5.68
N PRO A 103 -8.15 22.78 -4.91
CA PRO A 103 -9.16 23.69 -5.45
C PRO A 103 -8.59 24.85 -6.26
N THR A 104 -7.27 25.11 -6.19
CA THR A 104 -6.62 26.19 -6.93
C THR A 104 -6.21 25.79 -8.34
N GLU A 105 -6.18 24.48 -8.63
CA GLU A 105 -5.93 23.98 -9.98
C GLU A 105 -7.17 24.17 -10.87
N PRO A 106 -7.00 24.48 -12.17
CA PRO A 106 -8.11 24.66 -13.12
C PRO A 106 -8.81 23.35 -13.52
N THR A 107 -8.65 22.28 -12.73
CA THR A 107 -9.19 20.96 -13.01
C THR A 107 -10.65 20.89 -12.59
N SER A 108 -11.53 20.38 -13.47
CA SER A 108 -12.93 20.05 -13.11
C SER A 108 -12.97 19.15 -11.87
N PHE A 109 -13.77 19.54 -10.88
CA PHE A 109 -13.95 18.79 -9.63
C PHE A 109 -14.64 17.46 -9.92
N CYS A 110 -15.74 17.48 -10.68
CA CYS A 110 -16.43 16.26 -11.08
C CYS A 110 -15.52 15.33 -11.90
N GLY A 111 -14.71 15.89 -12.81
CA GLY A 111 -13.71 15.14 -13.57
C GLY A 111 -12.62 14.53 -12.69
N TRP A 112 -12.16 15.25 -11.68
CA TRP A 112 -11.18 14.77 -10.70
C TRP A 112 -11.74 13.62 -9.86
N VAL A 113 -12.96 13.76 -9.31
CA VAL A 113 -13.63 12.73 -8.50
C VAL A 113 -13.75 11.41 -9.28
N ARG A 114 -14.23 11.47 -10.53
CA ARG A 114 -14.38 10.30 -11.38
C ARG A 114 -13.03 9.65 -11.69
N ARG A 115 -12.02 10.46 -12.03
CA ARG A 115 -10.66 9.99 -12.35
C ARG A 115 -10.00 9.27 -11.18
N ILE A 116 -10.14 9.78 -9.96
CA ILE A 116 -9.50 9.19 -8.78
C ILE A 116 -10.26 7.96 -8.25
N SER A 117 -11.57 7.89 -8.46
CA SER A 117 -12.41 6.76 -8.01
C SER A 117 -12.04 5.44 -8.67
N LEU A 118 -11.69 5.45 -9.96
CA LEU A 118 -11.34 4.25 -10.74
C LEU A 118 -10.11 3.49 -10.18
N PRO A 119 -8.91 4.09 -10.05
CA PRO A 119 -7.74 3.38 -9.53
C PRO A 119 -7.91 3.00 -8.04
N LEU A 120 -8.60 3.82 -7.25
CA LEU A 120 -8.92 3.48 -5.86
C LEU A 120 -9.71 2.17 -5.79
N ALA A 121 -10.74 2.04 -6.61
CA ALA A 121 -11.56 0.84 -6.67
C ALA A 121 -10.77 -0.39 -7.15
N GLN A 122 -10.12 -0.26 -8.31
CA GLN A 122 -9.41 -1.38 -8.95
C GLN A 122 -8.28 -1.93 -8.08
N TRP A 123 -7.44 -1.07 -7.48
CA TRP A 123 -6.29 -1.53 -6.70
C TRP A 123 -6.67 -2.09 -5.33
N ASN A 124 -7.86 -1.78 -4.82
CA ASN A 124 -8.29 -2.22 -3.48
C ASN A 124 -9.38 -3.29 -3.50
N ALA A 125 -9.93 -3.62 -4.67
CA ALA A 125 -11.04 -4.56 -4.83
C ALA A 125 -10.81 -5.88 -4.08
N LYS A 126 -9.66 -6.55 -4.29
CA LYS A 126 -9.34 -7.83 -3.65
C LYS A 126 -9.33 -7.75 -2.11
N ARG A 127 -8.91 -6.61 -1.55
CA ARG A 127 -8.85 -6.41 -0.09
C ARG A 127 -10.22 -6.11 0.48
N VAL A 128 -10.94 -5.19 -0.16
CA VAL A 128 -12.22 -4.65 0.34
C VAL A 128 -13.36 -5.67 0.16
N LEU A 129 -13.37 -6.40 -0.96
CA LEU A 129 -14.39 -7.40 -1.25
C LEU A 129 -14.16 -8.74 -0.55
N ARG A 130 -12.95 -9.02 -0.05
CA ARG A 130 -12.69 -10.18 0.83
C ARG A 130 -13.09 -9.93 2.27
N SER A 131 -13.24 -8.68 2.68
CA SER A 131 -13.63 -8.30 4.05
C SER A 131 -15.14 -8.22 4.28
N GLY A 132 -15.97 -8.56 3.29
CA GLY A 132 -17.43 -8.59 3.41
C GLY A 132 -18.00 -9.85 2.77
N THR A 133 -18.86 -10.52 3.54
CA THR A 133 -19.83 -11.58 3.18
C THR A 133 -19.29 -12.95 2.72
N ALA A 134 -18.93 -13.77 3.71
CA ALA A 134 -19.33 -15.17 3.68
C ALA A 134 -20.82 -15.24 4.07
N SER A 135 -21.66 -15.83 3.22
CA SER A 135 -23.08 -16.07 3.50
C SER A 135 -23.22 -16.88 4.79
N THR A 136 -23.85 -16.31 5.81
CA THR A 136 -24.04 -16.89 7.15
C THR A 136 -24.93 -18.13 7.17
N SER A 137 -25.55 -18.50 6.05
CA SER A 137 -26.56 -19.57 6.00
C SER A 137 -26.04 -20.95 5.57
N MET A 138 -24.72 -21.17 5.46
CA MET A 138 -24.16 -22.45 4.99
C MET A 138 -23.51 -23.32 6.09
N PHE A 139 -23.38 -22.82 7.33
CA PHE A 139 -22.58 -23.50 8.36
C PHE A 139 -23.17 -23.45 9.79
N GLU A 140 -24.48 -23.24 9.94
CA GLU A 140 -25.14 -23.43 11.25
C GLU A 140 -25.56 -24.90 11.41
N ASP A 141 -25.19 -25.54 12.53
CA ASP A 141 -25.77 -26.82 12.93
C ASP A 141 -27.11 -26.62 13.67
N GLU A 142 -27.87 -27.70 13.85
CA GLU A 142 -29.26 -27.66 14.37
C GLU A 142 -29.39 -27.15 15.82
N ASP A 143 -28.29 -26.95 16.56
CA ASP A 143 -28.27 -26.42 17.92
C ASP A 143 -27.74 -24.96 17.99
N GLY A 144 -27.49 -24.32 16.83
CA GLY A 144 -27.06 -22.92 16.76
C GLY A 144 -25.62 -22.70 17.24
N HIS A 145 -24.79 -23.74 17.23
CA HIS A 145 -23.37 -23.64 17.57
C HIS A 145 -22.53 -23.61 16.30
N ASN A 146 -21.65 -22.61 16.20
CA ASN A 146 -20.77 -22.46 15.06
C ASN A 146 -19.33 -22.76 15.48
N PRO A 147 -18.83 -24.00 15.30
CA PRO A 147 -17.48 -24.39 15.72
C PRO A 147 -16.37 -23.61 14.99
N ALA A 148 -16.67 -22.93 13.88
CA ALA A 148 -15.72 -22.04 13.21
C ALA A 148 -15.55 -20.67 13.90
N PHE A 149 -16.46 -20.29 14.80
CA PHE A 149 -16.39 -19.01 15.52
C PHE A 149 -15.78 -19.13 16.92
N ASP A 150 -15.89 -20.28 17.58
CA ASP A 150 -15.24 -20.48 18.89
C ASP A 150 -13.72 -20.70 18.75
N ASP A 151 -13.26 -21.32 17.65
CA ASP A 151 -11.84 -21.38 17.28
C ASP A 151 -11.29 -20.07 16.68
N ALA A 152 -12.15 -19.09 16.37
CA ALA A 152 -11.73 -17.78 15.86
C ALA A 152 -11.29 -16.82 16.98
N SER A 153 -11.48 -17.20 18.24
CA SER A 153 -10.77 -16.56 19.35
C SER A 153 -9.36 -17.14 19.45
N SER A 154 -8.42 -16.49 18.74
CA SER A 154 -6.97 -16.74 18.71
C SER A 154 -6.44 -17.51 17.49
N THR A 155 -6.44 -16.92 16.29
CA THR A 155 -5.26 -16.96 15.41
C THR A 155 -5.33 -15.82 14.40
N SER A 156 -4.57 -14.76 14.68
CA SER A 156 -4.20 -13.79 13.64
C SER A 156 -3.40 -14.51 12.55
N VAL A 157 -3.90 -14.50 11.31
CA VAL A 157 -3.15 -14.96 10.11
C VAL A 157 -2.01 -13.98 9.74
N ALA A 158 -1.77 -12.98 10.58
CA ALA A 158 -0.56 -12.14 10.65
C ALA A 158 0.12 -12.20 12.03
N GLY A 159 -0.08 -13.30 12.75
CA GLY A 159 0.61 -13.67 13.96
C GLY A 159 0.79 -15.17 13.92
N GLY A 160 1.51 -15.65 12.90
CA GLY A 160 2.17 -16.93 13.02
C GLY A 160 2.96 -16.87 14.32
N THR A 161 2.63 -17.77 15.24
CA THR A 161 3.36 -17.99 16.48
C THR A 161 4.83 -17.68 16.28
N VAL A 162 5.33 -16.73 17.08
CA VAL A 162 6.76 -16.43 17.24
C VAL A 162 7.43 -17.71 17.69
N THR A 163 7.77 -18.53 16.72
CA THR A 163 8.56 -19.73 16.90
C THR A 163 10.00 -19.26 16.84
N ALA A 164 10.45 -18.47 17.82
CA ALA A 164 11.79 -17.82 17.93
C ALA A 164 12.29 -17.18 16.61
N ALA A 165 12.44 -15.86 16.58
CA ALA A 165 12.78 -15.09 15.38
C ALA A 165 13.88 -15.82 14.57
N PRO A 166 13.74 -16.04 13.24
CA PRO A 166 14.66 -16.88 12.45
C PRO A 166 16.17 -16.60 12.68
N PHE A 167 16.52 -15.37 13.04
CA PHE A 167 17.87 -14.95 13.42
C PHE A 167 18.31 -15.38 14.83
N GLU A 168 17.41 -15.59 15.79
CA GLU A 168 17.71 -16.21 17.10
C GLU A 168 18.11 -17.68 16.93
N ARG A 169 17.39 -18.40 16.07
CA ARG A 169 17.69 -19.81 15.74
C ARG A 169 18.95 -19.96 14.90
N ASN A 170 19.19 -19.01 13.99
CA ASN A 170 20.35 -19.00 13.13
C ASN A 170 20.95 -17.59 13.03
N PRO A 171 21.84 -17.20 13.96
CA PRO A 171 22.47 -15.86 13.93
C PRO A 171 23.34 -15.62 12.70
N ALA A 172 23.78 -16.70 12.04
CA ALA A 172 24.58 -16.67 10.81
C ALA A 172 23.71 -16.54 9.54
N LEU A 173 22.38 -16.47 9.67
CA LEU A 173 21.48 -16.31 8.53
C LEU A 173 21.84 -15.06 7.72
N ARG A 174 21.80 -15.20 6.39
CA ARG A 174 22.06 -14.15 5.42
C ARG A 174 20.92 -14.08 4.42
N VAL A 175 20.38 -12.87 4.23
CA VAL A 175 19.15 -12.64 3.45
C VAL A 175 19.41 -11.58 2.38
N PRO A 176 19.84 -11.95 1.16
CA PRO A 176 20.03 -11.00 0.07
C PRO A 176 18.68 -10.55 -0.50
N ARG A 177 18.11 -9.48 0.06
CA ARG A 177 16.79 -9.00 -0.38
C ARG A 177 16.88 -8.28 -1.73
N PRO A 178 16.02 -8.62 -2.70
CA PRO A 178 16.08 -8.08 -4.06
C PRO A 178 15.75 -6.60 -4.11
N VAL A 179 16.24 -5.94 -5.16
CA VAL A 179 15.87 -4.57 -5.54
C VAL A 179 15.38 -4.52 -6.99
N GLY A 180 14.63 -3.48 -7.32
CA GLY A 180 14.25 -3.15 -8.69
C GLY A 180 13.49 -4.24 -9.44
N ARG A 181 13.84 -4.48 -10.71
CA ARG A 181 13.12 -5.41 -11.59
C ARG A 181 13.09 -6.84 -11.06
N ILE A 182 14.15 -7.30 -10.39
CA ILE A 182 14.19 -8.63 -9.78
C ILE A 182 13.18 -8.70 -8.63
N ARG A 183 13.14 -7.67 -7.77
CA ARG A 183 12.14 -7.55 -6.69
C ARG A 183 10.72 -7.54 -7.25
N GLU A 184 10.46 -6.74 -8.28
CA GLU A 184 9.14 -6.69 -8.93
C GLU A 184 8.73 -8.05 -9.49
N ARG A 185 9.66 -8.76 -10.14
CA ARG A 185 9.40 -10.09 -10.71
C ARG A 185 9.09 -11.12 -9.62
N MET A 186 9.86 -11.12 -8.53
CA MET A 186 9.61 -12.00 -7.37
C MET A 186 8.30 -11.66 -6.66
N MET A 187 7.99 -10.38 -6.44
CA MET A 187 6.71 -9.96 -5.83
C MET A 187 5.50 -10.37 -6.69
N ARG A 188 5.60 -10.28 -8.02
CA ARG A 188 4.56 -10.79 -8.93
C ARG A 188 4.40 -12.30 -8.82
N ALA A 189 5.52 -13.05 -8.78
CA ALA A 189 5.49 -14.50 -8.61
C ALA A 189 4.75 -14.93 -7.33
N VAL A 190 4.97 -14.24 -6.21
CA VAL A 190 4.21 -14.51 -4.96
C VAL A 190 2.74 -14.08 -5.07
N THR A 191 2.45 -13.01 -5.80
CA THR A 191 1.07 -12.48 -5.92
C THR A 191 0.18 -13.36 -6.81
N ASP A 192 0.77 -13.87 -7.89
CA ASP A 192 0.09 -14.62 -8.94
C ASP A 192 0.21 -16.15 -8.75
N GLY A 193 1.16 -16.59 -7.92
CA GLY A 193 1.52 -17.99 -7.69
C GLY A 193 1.91 -18.27 -6.24
N ALA A 194 3.01 -18.99 -6.03
CA ALA A 194 3.48 -19.43 -4.72
C ALA A 194 4.89 -18.91 -4.38
N CYS A 195 5.29 -19.04 -3.11
CA CYS A 195 6.62 -18.63 -2.63
C CYS A 195 7.77 -19.38 -3.34
N GLU A 196 7.54 -20.61 -3.78
CA GLU A 196 8.49 -21.43 -4.54
C GLU A 196 8.94 -20.77 -5.84
N ASP A 197 8.03 -20.10 -6.55
CA ASP A 197 8.34 -19.43 -7.81
C ASP A 197 9.26 -18.22 -7.59
N ALA A 198 9.04 -17.50 -6.49
CA ALA A 198 9.91 -16.39 -6.10
C ALA A 198 11.31 -16.90 -5.70
N ILE A 199 11.39 -17.99 -4.93
CA ILE A 199 12.66 -18.63 -4.57
C ILE A 199 13.42 -19.12 -5.81
N ARG A 200 12.71 -19.72 -6.77
CA ARG A 200 13.32 -20.14 -8.05
C ARG A 200 13.92 -18.94 -8.79
N ILE A 201 13.22 -17.82 -8.86
CA ILE A 201 13.74 -16.58 -9.46
C ILE A 201 14.98 -16.09 -8.71
N ALA A 202 14.98 -16.13 -7.37
CA ALA A 202 16.16 -15.73 -6.58
C ALA A 202 17.38 -16.61 -6.91
N ARG A 203 17.20 -17.94 -6.98
CA ARG A 203 18.26 -18.88 -7.35
C ARG A 203 18.78 -18.66 -8.78
N GLU A 204 17.89 -18.52 -9.75
CA GLU A 204 18.24 -18.27 -11.16
C GLU A 204 18.99 -16.94 -11.36
N THR A 205 18.71 -15.94 -10.52
CA THR A 205 19.33 -14.60 -10.61
C THR A 205 20.59 -14.45 -9.75
N GLY A 206 21.03 -15.53 -9.09
CA GLY A 206 22.19 -15.51 -8.21
C GLY A 206 21.96 -14.71 -6.91
N LEU A 207 20.70 -14.45 -6.56
CA LEU A 207 20.29 -13.73 -5.36
C LEU A 207 19.84 -14.67 -4.24
N TRP A 208 20.40 -15.88 -4.20
CA TRP A 208 20.12 -16.87 -3.16
C TRP A 208 21.37 -17.14 -2.35
N HIS A 209 21.25 -17.08 -1.03
CA HIS A 209 22.33 -17.46 -0.11
C HIS A 209 22.01 -18.80 0.53
N HIS A 210 22.98 -19.72 0.56
CA HIS A 210 22.80 -21.11 1.03
C HIS A 210 22.28 -21.22 2.48
N THR A 211 22.50 -20.20 3.33
CA THR A 211 21.94 -20.19 4.69
C THR A 211 20.41 -20.20 4.71
N LEU A 212 19.76 -19.71 3.64
CA LEU A 212 18.30 -19.74 3.49
C LEU A 212 17.76 -21.16 3.27
N ASP A 213 18.59 -22.13 2.85
CA ASP A 213 18.15 -23.52 2.65
C ASP A 213 17.78 -24.21 3.98
N THR A 214 18.09 -23.58 5.12
CA THR A 214 17.69 -24.04 6.46
C THR A 214 16.26 -23.65 6.85
N LEU A 215 15.61 -22.79 6.06
CA LEU A 215 14.27 -22.26 6.31
C LEU A 215 13.24 -22.93 5.41
N ASP A 216 11.98 -22.95 5.84
CA ASP A 216 10.87 -23.28 4.95
C ASP A 216 10.65 -22.17 3.90
N THR A 217 9.96 -22.55 2.81
CA THR A 217 9.72 -21.67 1.65
C THR A 217 9.07 -20.34 2.05
N ASP A 218 8.07 -20.37 2.92
CA ASP A 218 7.28 -19.19 3.27
C ASP A 218 8.09 -18.25 4.16
N THR A 219 8.84 -18.79 5.13
CA THR A 219 9.76 -17.99 5.96
C THR A 219 10.86 -17.35 5.13
N ALA A 220 11.53 -18.10 4.24
CA ALA A 220 12.58 -17.56 3.37
C ALA A 220 12.04 -16.46 2.45
N CYS A 221 10.88 -16.71 1.83
CA CYS A 221 10.21 -15.74 0.96
C CYS A 221 9.81 -14.47 1.72
N THR A 222 9.26 -14.62 2.92
CA THR A 222 8.88 -13.51 3.80
C THR A 222 10.08 -12.64 4.15
N LEU A 223 11.19 -13.24 4.60
CA LEU A 223 12.42 -12.49 4.94
C LEU A 223 12.98 -11.74 3.73
N MET A 224 12.88 -12.32 2.52
CA MET A 224 13.37 -11.68 1.29
C MET A 224 12.45 -10.53 0.81
N LEU A 225 11.14 -10.67 0.95
CA LEU A 225 10.18 -9.85 0.20
C LEU A 225 9.25 -9.00 1.04
N ALA A 226 8.99 -9.34 2.31
CA ALA A 226 8.06 -8.59 3.15
C ALA A 226 8.49 -7.12 3.23
N PRO A 227 7.63 -6.14 2.91
CA PRO A 227 8.02 -4.74 2.92
C PRO A 227 8.39 -4.30 4.35
N ILE A 228 9.49 -3.54 4.49
CA ILE A 228 9.84 -2.96 5.80
C ILE A 228 8.87 -1.79 6.08
N PRO A 229 8.32 -1.70 7.31
CA PRO A 229 7.57 -0.53 7.76
C PRO A 229 8.38 0.78 7.63
N GLN A 230 7.73 1.86 7.18
CA GLN A 230 8.40 3.14 6.84
C GLN A 230 9.01 3.86 8.04
N ASP A 231 8.47 3.62 9.23
CA ASP A 231 8.94 4.10 10.52
C ASP A 231 10.18 3.35 11.00
N MET A 232 10.30 2.05 10.67
CA MET A 232 11.47 1.24 11.02
C MET A 232 12.59 1.31 10.00
N ALA A 233 12.29 1.48 8.71
CA ALA A 233 13.31 1.44 7.66
C ALA A 233 14.46 2.46 7.79
N PRO A 234 14.26 3.69 8.31
CA PRO A 234 15.36 4.62 8.60
C PRO A 234 16.30 4.14 9.70
N LEU A 235 15.88 3.22 10.58
CA LEU A 235 16.74 2.66 11.64
C LEU A 235 17.94 1.91 11.05
N LEU A 236 17.86 1.45 9.80
CA LEU A 236 19.00 0.86 9.08
C LEU A 236 20.20 1.82 9.00
N GLU A 237 19.97 3.13 8.98
CA GLU A 237 21.04 4.13 8.98
C GLU A 237 21.81 4.19 10.31
N HIS A 238 21.28 3.57 11.36
CA HIS A 238 21.90 3.49 12.68
C HIS A 238 22.43 2.09 13.01
N ASP A 239 22.13 1.09 12.18
CA ASP A 239 22.61 -0.28 12.38
C ASP A 239 24.12 -0.37 12.08
N PRO A 240 24.91 -1.03 12.96
CA PRO A 240 26.33 -1.21 12.73
C PRO A 240 26.55 -2.14 11.54
N HIS A 241 27.36 -1.68 10.58
CA HIS A 241 27.77 -2.46 9.41
C HIS A 241 29.29 -2.55 9.29
N PRO A 242 29.82 -3.66 8.74
CA PRO A 242 31.25 -3.98 8.83
C PRO A 242 32.16 -3.20 7.89
N TRP A 243 31.61 -2.48 6.91
CA TRP A 243 32.39 -1.91 5.80
C TRP A 243 32.35 -0.38 5.74
N ALA A 244 33.50 0.21 5.40
CA ALA A 244 33.61 1.64 5.22
C ALA A 244 32.84 2.11 3.97
N GLY A 245 32.16 3.26 4.07
CA GLY A 245 31.40 3.88 2.98
C GLY A 245 30.00 3.29 2.78
N MET A 246 29.55 2.40 3.67
CA MET A 246 28.25 1.72 3.58
C MET A 246 27.06 2.66 3.87
N ASP A 247 27.26 3.79 4.55
CA ASP A 247 26.20 4.76 4.90
C ASP A 247 25.42 5.26 3.66
N GLU A 248 26.12 5.52 2.56
CA GLU A 248 25.49 5.94 1.30
C GLU A 248 24.68 4.80 0.68
N ALA A 249 25.22 3.58 0.69
CA ALA A 249 24.52 2.41 0.18
C ALA A 249 23.27 2.12 1.00
N VAL A 250 23.32 2.22 2.33
CA VAL A 250 22.17 2.06 3.24
C VAL A 250 21.08 3.09 2.94
N ARG A 251 21.44 4.39 2.87
CA ARG A 251 20.49 5.48 2.57
C ARG A 251 19.77 5.30 1.23
N LEU A 252 20.46 4.74 0.23
CA LEU A 252 19.88 4.44 -1.07
C LEU A 252 19.15 3.09 -1.10
N TYR A 253 19.49 2.16 -0.20
CA TYR A 253 18.96 0.81 -0.18
C TYR A 253 17.62 0.71 0.53
N TRP A 254 17.54 1.16 1.78
CA TRP A 254 16.35 0.97 2.60
C TRP A 254 15.05 1.45 1.92
N PRO A 255 15.02 2.57 1.16
CA PRO A 255 13.76 3.01 0.57
C PRO A 255 13.24 2.03 -0.49
N THR A 256 14.13 1.24 -1.13
CA THR A 256 13.76 0.19 -2.09
C THR A 256 13.08 -1.03 -1.45
N GLN A 257 13.25 -1.21 -0.14
CA GLN A 257 12.66 -2.31 0.63
C GLN A 257 11.29 -1.93 1.22
N THR A 258 10.87 -0.68 1.04
CA THR A 258 9.57 -0.18 1.47
C THR A 258 8.55 -0.17 0.33
N SER A 259 7.26 -0.16 0.65
CA SER A 259 6.18 -0.19 -0.34
C SER A 259 5.94 1.13 -1.09
N ARG A 260 6.68 2.22 -0.80
CA ARG A 260 6.30 3.59 -1.24
C ARG A 260 7.39 4.43 -1.89
N ARG A 261 8.69 4.17 -1.66
CA ARG A 261 9.77 5.02 -2.19
C ARG A 261 10.41 4.42 -3.43
N ARG A 262 10.43 5.20 -4.53
CA ARG A 262 11.18 4.88 -5.75
C ARG A 262 12.58 5.47 -5.62
N VAL A 263 13.60 4.61 -5.54
CA VAL A 263 15.01 5.02 -5.65
C VAL A 263 15.48 4.82 -7.08
N TRP A 264 16.29 5.76 -7.57
CA TRP A 264 16.99 5.58 -8.84
C TRP A 264 18.05 4.46 -8.68
N GLN A 265 17.72 3.27 -9.15
CA GLN A 265 18.53 2.05 -9.00
C GLN A 265 19.99 2.19 -9.47
N PRO A 266 20.33 2.98 -10.51
CA PRO A 266 21.72 3.22 -10.86
C PRO A 266 22.56 3.87 -9.77
N ASP A 267 22.00 4.73 -8.93
CA ASP A 267 22.75 5.36 -7.84
C ASP A 267 23.08 4.37 -6.73
N LEU A 268 22.09 3.54 -6.35
CA LEU A 268 22.31 2.42 -5.43
C LEU A 268 23.37 1.45 -5.97
N LYS A 269 23.31 1.11 -7.26
CA LYS A 269 24.30 0.24 -7.90
C LYS A 269 25.70 0.83 -7.80
N ARG A 270 25.87 2.12 -8.09
CA ARG A 270 27.18 2.79 -7.98
C ARG A 270 27.68 2.83 -6.53
N ALA A 271 26.79 3.05 -5.56
CA ALA A 271 27.16 3.03 -4.14
C ALA A 271 27.63 1.63 -3.69
N VAL A 272 26.88 0.58 -4.05
CA VAL A 272 27.24 -0.82 -3.81
C VAL A 272 28.60 -1.16 -4.43
N GLN A 273 28.84 -0.73 -5.68
CA GLN A 273 30.12 -0.92 -6.37
C GLN A 273 31.29 -0.22 -5.67
N ARG A 274 31.07 1.00 -5.16
CA ARG A 274 32.10 1.73 -4.39
C ARG A 274 32.45 1.00 -3.10
N VAL A 275 31.45 0.54 -2.34
CA VAL A 275 31.67 -0.23 -1.10
C VAL A 275 32.43 -1.52 -1.41
N ALA A 276 31.98 -2.27 -2.42
CA ALA A 276 32.62 -3.52 -2.83
C ALA A 276 34.10 -3.32 -3.21
N ALA A 277 34.39 -2.33 -4.05
CA ALA A 277 35.75 -2.00 -4.48
C ALA A 277 36.64 -1.53 -3.33
N ALA A 278 36.14 -0.65 -2.46
CA ALA A 278 36.90 -0.11 -1.32
C ALA A 278 37.27 -1.19 -0.30
N ASN A 279 36.42 -2.21 -0.14
CA ASN A 279 36.58 -3.26 0.87
C ASN A 279 37.07 -4.60 0.29
N ARG A 280 37.34 -4.68 -1.03
CA ARG A 280 37.78 -5.90 -1.76
C ARG A 280 36.84 -7.10 -1.57
N ILE A 281 35.54 -6.85 -1.62
CA ILE A 281 34.46 -7.85 -1.54
C ILE A 281 33.60 -7.79 -2.81
N THR A 282 32.64 -8.70 -2.95
CA THR A 282 31.74 -8.72 -4.11
C THR A 282 30.55 -7.77 -3.92
N GLU A 283 29.93 -7.32 -5.02
CA GLU A 283 28.65 -6.59 -4.96
C GLU A 283 27.57 -7.42 -4.25
N PHE A 284 27.62 -8.75 -4.39
CA PHE A 284 26.70 -9.68 -3.75
C PHE A 284 26.86 -9.68 -2.22
N ASP A 285 28.09 -9.60 -1.69
CA ASP A 285 28.34 -9.50 -0.25
C ASP A 285 27.70 -8.24 0.34
N VAL A 286 27.83 -7.11 -0.37
CA VAL A 286 27.23 -5.82 0.02
C VAL A 286 25.70 -5.89 0.01
N ILE A 287 25.10 -6.43 -1.06
CA ILE A 287 23.64 -6.62 -1.14
C ILE A 287 23.14 -7.59 -0.08
N THR A 288 23.91 -8.63 0.22
CA THR A 288 23.58 -9.62 1.25
C THR A 288 23.55 -8.99 2.63
N GLU A 289 24.53 -8.15 2.97
CA GLU A 289 24.56 -7.45 4.26
C GLU A 289 23.40 -6.46 4.38
N LEU A 290 23.20 -5.60 3.38
CA LEU A 290 22.08 -4.64 3.34
C LEU A 290 20.73 -5.34 3.50
N GLY A 291 20.53 -6.45 2.79
CA GLY A 291 19.33 -7.25 2.88
C GLY A 291 19.16 -7.95 4.23
N THR A 292 20.27 -8.40 4.84
CA THR A 292 20.27 -9.06 6.15
C THR A 292 19.89 -8.08 7.25
N MET A 293 20.47 -6.88 7.25
CA MET A 293 20.07 -5.79 8.18
C MET A 293 18.56 -5.51 8.04
N ALA A 294 18.09 -5.36 6.80
CA ALA A 294 16.68 -5.14 6.49
C ALA A 294 15.75 -6.29 6.91
N ALA A 295 16.22 -7.54 6.87
CA ALA A 295 15.44 -8.70 7.29
C ALA A 295 15.35 -8.83 8.82
N ARG A 296 16.39 -8.42 9.56
CA ARG A 296 16.39 -8.38 11.02
C ARG A 296 15.31 -7.46 11.57
N LEU A 297 15.19 -6.25 11.01
CA LEU A 297 14.11 -5.30 11.35
C LEU A 297 12.67 -5.81 11.11
N ILE A 298 12.48 -6.92 10.41
CA ILE A 298 11.16 -7.55 10.23
C ILE A 298 10.94 -8.69 11.23
N SER A 299 12.04 -9.28 11.72
CA SER A 299 12.02 -10.45 12.60
C SER A 299 12.04 -10.07 14.08
N ASP A 300 12.55 -8.88 14.39
CA ASP A 300 12.55 -8.23 15.71
C ASP A 300 11.26 -7.42 15.94
#